data_AF-A0A1G2YU83-F1
#
_entry.id   AF-A0A1G2YU83-F1
#
_cell.length_a   1.000
_cell.length_b   1.000
_cell.length_c   1.000
_cell.angle_alpha   90.00
_cell.angle_beta   90.00
_cell.angle_gamma   90.00
#
_symmetry.space_group_name_H-M   'P 1'
#
loop_
_entity.id
_entity.type
_entity.pdbx_description
1 polymer ?
#
loop_
_entity_poly.entity_id
_entity_poly.type
_entity_poly.pdbx_seq_one_letter_code
_entity_poly.pdbx_strand_id
1 'polypeptide(L)'
;MENKNKSRIRTKFLIIIGFILAVLLLTVPCSAQSCDDDGYVDVGEIADINCAIEDNFLLVLGTANLYPGAYVDWGIYAFNGCTVNVYGGQIGDTFFITLFSGKPSPVVTVYGTDFKLDNVPLDPSATQFSVDPYDGGVLTGIYGNGDSIYLWFLSDVPIYLTTVTPAPEMTMTIDIKPGNEQNNINLKSNGVVPVAILTTDNFDAVTVDPATAQFAGATPERWKLEDVDDDGDNDMLFHFRTQELNLDQDSTKATLTAQLKSQITARSTQQVIGGTIVSGTDKVQIISSKKSKK
;
A
#
# COMPACT_ATOMS: atom_id res chain seq x y z
N MET A 1 30.24 16.18 -22.58
CA MET A 1 28.78 15.97 -22.81
C MET A 1 27.94 16.15 -21.55
N GLU A 2 28.53 16.02 -20.36
CA GLU A 2 27.89 16.14 -19.04
C GLU A 2 27.26 17.53 -18.74
N ASN A 3 27.93 18.62 -19.15
CA ASN A 3 27.46 19.99 -18.89
C ASN A 3 26.14 20.37 -19.60
N LYS A 4 25.84 19.73 -20.74
CA LYS A 4 24.65 20.04 -21.54
C LYS A 4 23.38 19.43 -20.92
N ASN A 5 23.51 18.31 -20.20
CA ASN A 5 22.40 17.66 -19.50
C ASN A 5 22.02 18.42 -18.23
N LYS A 6 23.01 18.85 -17.43
CA LYS A 6 22.80 19.65 -16.21
C LYS A 6 22.14 21.00 -16.53
N SER A 7 22.53 21.64 -17.64
CA SER A 7 21.88 22.86 -18.14
C SER A 7 20.42 22.62 -18.55
N ARG A 8 20.13 21.53 -19.24
CA ARG A 8 18.77 21.21 -19.73
C ARG A 8 17.81 20.87 -18.58
N ILE A 9 18.33 20.25 -17.53
CA ILE A 9 17.59 19.96 -16.28
C ILE A 9 17.30 21.25 -15.52
N ARG A 10 18.28 22.15 -15.38
CA ARG A 10 18.09 23.49 -14.77
C ARG A 10 17.05 24.35 -15.50
N THR A 11 16.98 24.26 -16.83
CA THR A 11 15.98 25.00 -17.61
C THR A 11 14.57 24.44 -17.42
N LYS A 12 14.40 23.11 -17.30
CA LYS A 12 13.11 22.51 -16.93
C LYS A 12 12.70 22.86 -15.50
N PHE A 13 13.66 22.89 -14.57
CA PHE A 13 13.48 23.29 -13.17
C PHE A 13 12.94 24.72 -13.00
N LEU A 14 13.50 25.70 -13.70
CA LEU A 14 13.03 27.10 -13.69
C LEU A 14 11.62 27.28 -14.28
N ILE A 15 11.25 26.46 -15.27
CA ILE A 15 9.94 26.53 -15.91
C ILE A 15 8.86 25.99 -14.95
N ILE A 16 9.12 24.86 -14.27
CA ILE A 16 8.16 24.24 -13.33
C ILE A 16 7.90 25.16 -12.13
N ILE A 17 8.94 25.71 -11.49
CA ILE A 17 8.80 26.69 -10.40
C ILE A 17 8.07 27.95 -10.88
N GLY A 18 8.36 28.41 -12.11
CA GLY A 18 7.71 29.57 -12.71
C GLY A 18 6.21 29.37 -12.96
N PHE A 19 5.78 28.17 -13.35
CA PHE A 19 4.36 27.84 -13.50
C PHE A 19 3.64 27.79 -12.15
N ILE A 20 4.27 27.23 -11.11
CA ILE A 20 3.70 27.17 -9.75
C ILE A 20 3.50 28.57 -9.16
N LEU A 21 4.49 29.47 -9.33
CA LEU A 21 4.39 30.87 -8.87
C LEU A 21 3.34 31.69 -9.62
N ALA A 22 3.07 31.40 -10.90
CA ALA A 22 2.07 32.10 -11.71
C ALA A 22 0.63 31.73 -11.31
N VAL A 23 0.42 30.50 -10.82
CA VAL A 23 -0.89 30.00 -10.39
C VAL A 23 -1.29 30.52 -9.00
N LEU A 24 -0.31 30.85 -8.15
CA LEU A 24 -0.49 31.40 -6.78
C LEU A 24 -1.20 32.77 -6.69
N LEU A 25 -1.52 33.41 -7.82
CA LEU A 25 -2.21 34.72 -7.88
C LEU A 25 -3.74 34.63 -7.99
N LEU A 26 -4.33 33.42 -7.98
CA LEU A 26 -5.78 33.23 -8.04
C LEU A 26 -6.27 32.47 -6.79
N THR A 27 -6.64 33.19 -5.73
CA THR A 27 -7.21 32.60 -4.51
C THR A 27 -8.68 32.25 -4.72
N VAL A 28 -9.08 31.01 -4.45
CA VAL A 28 -10.49 30.62 -4.26
C VAL A 28 -10.62 29.96 -2.88
N PRO A 29 -11.59 30.35 -2.04
CA PRO A 29 -11.74 29.76 -0.72
C PRO A 29 -12.58 28.47 -0.75
N CYS A 30 -12.09 27.46 -0.03
CA CYS A 30 -12.80 26.52 0.86
C CYS A 30 -14.23 26.07 0.50
N SER A 31 -14.38 24.79 0.15
CA SER A 31 -15.37 23.89 0.77
C SER A 31 -15.15 22.43 0.39
N ALA A 32 -15.14 21.56 1.41
CA ALA A 32 -15.47 20.13 1.44
C ALA A 32 -15.11 19.23 0.23
N GLN A 33 -14.08 18.41 0.47
CA GLN A 33 -13.84 17.04 -0.03
C GLN A 33 -14.84 16.49 -1.07
N SER A 34 -14.55 16.76 -2.34
CA SER A 34 -14.84 15.87 -3.46
C SER A 34 -13.55 15.71 -4.25
N CYS A 35 -13.17 14.47 -4.54
CA CYS A 35 -11.92 14.08 -5.20
C CYS A 35 -11.90 14.41 -6.71
N ASP A 36 -12.92 15.13 -7.21
CA ASP A 36 -13.25 15.23 -8.64
C ASP A 36 -13.38 16.69 -9.12
N ASP A 37 -12.72 17.67 -8.51
CA ASP A 37 -12.78 19.07 -8.98
C ASP A 37 -11.48 19.51 -9.65
N ASP A 38 -11.61 20.00 -10.88
CA ASP A 38 -10.52 20.36 -11.78
C ASP A 38 -9.65 21.48 -11.19
N GLY A 39 -8.39 21.16 -10.88
CA GLY A 39 -7.33 22.14 -10.63
C GLY A 39 -7.02 22.38 -9.16
N TYR A 40 -6.35 21.42 -8.52
CA TYR A 40 -5.77 21.46 -7.17
C TYR A 40 -6.72 21.15 -6.01
N VAL A 41 -6.27 20.27 -5.10
CA VAL A 41 -6.89 20.07 -3.78
C VAL A 41 -6.14 20.92 -2.76
N ASP A 42 -6.79 21.94 -2.20
CA ASP A 42 -6.26 22.75 -1.09
C ASP A 42 -6.71 22.18 0.26
N VAL A 43 -5.73 21.80 1.09
CA VAL A 43 -5.96 21.37 2.47
C VAL A 43 -5.77 22.56 3.39
N GLY A 44 -6.85 23.30 3.68
CA GLY A 44 -6.81 24.50 4.53
C GLY A 44 -6.81 24.24 6.04
N GLU A 45 -7.29 23.07 6.51
CA GLU A 45 -7.35 22.72 7.94
C GLU A 45 -6.77 21.33 8.21
N ILE A 46 -7.55 20.26 8.02
CA ILE A 46 -7.12 18.87 8.14
C ILE A 46 -7.79 18.06 7.01
N ALA A 47 -7.01 17.27 6.27
CA ALA A 47 -7.55 16.34 5.28
C ALA A 47 -6.92 14.95 5.44
N ASP A 48 -7.79 13.93 5.53
CA ASP A 48 -7.41 12.53 5.46
C ASP A 48 -7.63 12.03 4.04
N ILE A 49 -6.53 11.62 3.39
CA ILE A 49 -6.48 11.27 1.98
C ILE A 49 -6.23 9.76 1.87
N ASN A 50 -7.17 9.05 1.27
CA ASN A 50 -7.13 7.60 1.05
C ASN A 50 -7.68 7.23 -0.35
N CYS A 51 -7.67 8.19 -1.27
CA CYS A 51 -8.21 8.10 -2.62
C CYS A 51 -7.23 8.71 -3.63
N ALA A 52 -7.52 8.52 -4.92
CA ALA A 52 -6.76 9.15 -5.99
C ALA A 52 -7.10 10.65 -6.12
N ILE A 53 -6.06 11.43 -6.34
CA ILE A 53 -6.08 12.82 -6.79
C ILE A 53 -5.46 12.78 -8.19
N GLU A 54 -6.32 12.56 -9.19
CA GLU A 54 -5.93 12.40 -10.59
C GLU A 54 -5.65 13.77 -11.22
N ASP A 55 -4.67 13.83 -12.14
CA ASP A 55 -4.32 15.02 -12.94
C ASP A 55 -4.02 16.31 -12.14
N ASN A 56 -3.71 16.20 -10.85
CA ASN A 56 -3.62 17.35 -9.95
C ASN A 56 -2.43 17.27 -8.97
N PHE A 57 -1.97 18.45 -8.54
CA PHE A 57 -1.11 18.57 -7.35
C PHE A 57 -1.96 18.66 -6.08
N LEU A 58 -1.42 18.11 -4.99
CA LEU A 58 -1.93 18.37 -3.65
C LEU A 58 -1.21 19.58 -3.05
N LEU A 59 -1.95 20.66 -2.77
CA LEU A 59 -1.44 21.87 -2.13
C LEU A 59 -1.80 21.82 -0.64
N VAL A 60 -0.80 21.82 0.23
CA VAL A 60 -1.04 21.67 1.68
C VAL A 60 -0.74 22.98 2.40
N LEU A 61 -1.78 23.64 2.91
CA LEU A 61 -1.69 24.85 3.74
C LEU A 61 -1.87 24.55 5.24
N GLY A 62 -2.63 23.50 5.57
CA GLY A 62 -2.94 23.01 6.91
C GLY A 62 -2.26 21.67 7.20
N THR A 63 -3.03 20.64 7.55
CA THR A 63 -2.53 19.28 7.81
C THR A 63 -3.08 18.26 6.81
N ALA A 64 -2.21 17.57 6.08
CA ALA A 64 -2.59 16.45 5.23
C ALA A 64 -2.09 15.12 5.81
N ASN A 65 -2.98 14.14 5.94
CA ASN A 65 -2.66 12.77 6.34
C ASN A 65 -2.89 11.84 5.15
N LEU A 66 -1.82 11.26 4.61
CA LEU A 66 -1.89 10.31 3.51
C LEU A 66 -1.92 8.88 4.05
N TYR A 67 -2.98 8.15 3.72
CA TYR A 67 -3.21 6.77 4.13
C TYR A 67 -3.04 5.79 2.95
N PRO A 68 -2.94 4.48 3.21
CA PRO A 68 -3.01 3.47 2.16
C PRO A 68 -4.20 3.69 1.21
N GLY A 69 -3.96 3.55 -0.09
CA GLY A 69 -4.94 3.88 -1.14
C GLY A 69 -4.88 5.31 -1.67
N ALA A 70 -4.16 6.22 -1.00
CA ALA A 70 -3.87 7.54 -1.55
C ALA A 70 -3.00 7.43 -2.82
N TYR A 71 -3.38 8.17 -3.86
CA TYR A 71 -2.57 8.37 -5.05
C TYR A 71 -2.58 9.85 -5.40
N VAL A 72 -1.41 10.49 -5.51
CA VAL A 72 -1.31 11.89 -5.93
C VAL A 72 -0.50 11.95 -7.21
N ASP A 73 -1.16 12.24 -8.33
CA ASP A 73 -0.57 12.11 -9.66
C ASP A 73 0.62 13.07 -9.87
N TRP A 74 0.43 14.38 -9.67
CA TRP A 74 1.47 15.37 -10.00
C TRP A 74 2.40 15.73 -8.85
N GLY A 75 2.14 15.26 -7.64
CA GLY A 75 2.97 15.53 -6.46
C GLY A 75 2.34 16.45 -5.42
N ILE A 76 3.11 16.69 -4.35
CA ILE A 76 2.65 17.41 -3.15
C ILE A 76 3.50 18.65 -2.99
N TYR A 77 2.86 19.80 -2.76
CA TYR A 77 3.52 21.04 -2.38
C TYR A 77 3.16 21.39 -0.94
N ALA A 78 4.16 21.30 -0.05
CA ALA A 78 4.00 21.61 1.37
C ALA A 78 4.35 23.10 1.62
N PHE A 79 3.36 23.91 1.97
CA PHE A 79 3.56 25.32 2.24
C PHE A 79 4.00 25.61 3.68
N ASN A 80 4.46 26.83 3.90
CA ASN A 80 4.91 27.32 5.20
C ASN A 80 3.88 27.05 6.31
N GLY A 81 4.32 26.39 7.38
CA GLY A 81 3.50 26.09 8.54
C GLY A 81 2.58 24.88 8.39
N CYS A 82 2.57 24.24 7.23
CA CYS A 82 1.77 23.03 7.02
C CYS A 82 2.41 21.81 7.68
N THR A 83 1.60 20.77 7.86
CA THR A 83 2.04 19.43 8.26
C THR A 83 1.60 18.41 7.22
N VAL A 84 2.50 17.54 6.79
CA VAL A 84 2.17 16.38 5.94
C VAL A 84 2.62 15.11 6.65
N ASN A 85 1.69 14.22 6.93
CA ASN A 85 1.95 12.91 7.51
C ASN A 85 1.72 11.85 6.44
N VAL A 86 2.73 11.03 6.17
CA VAL A 86 2.67 9.99 5.13
C VAL A 86 2.70 8.61 5.77
N TYR A 87 1.53 7.98 5.88
CA TYR A 87 1.32 6.63 6.40
C TYR A 87 1.24 5.56 5.30
N GLY A 88 0.97 5.98 4.07
CA GLY A 88 0.86 5.11 2.90
C GLY A 88 0.52 5.90 1.64
N GLY A 89 0.38 5.18 0.53
CA GLY A 89 0.02 5.76 -0.76
C GLY A 89 1.21 5.99 -1.70
N GLN A 90 0.86 6.38 -2.92
CA GLN A 90 1.78 6.57 -4.03
C GLN A 90 1.74 8.03 -4.51
N ILE A 91 2.87 8.48 -5.02
CA ILE A 91 2.99 9.76 -5.71
C ILE A 91 3.45 9.44 -7.11
N GLY A 92 2.86 10.08 -8.13
CA GLY A 92 3.08 9.74 -9.52
C GLY A 92 4.55 9.66 -9.90
N ASP A 93 4.84 8.74 -10.83
CA ASP A 93 6.19 8.22 -11.13
C ASP A 93 7.23 9.27 -11.52
N THR A 94 6.81 10.47 -11.93
CA THR A 94 7.69 11.54 -12.43
C THR A 94 7.76 12.78 -11.53
N PHE A 95 7.14 12.74 -10.36
CA PHE A 95 6.94 13.93 -9.53
C PHE A 95 7.45 13.77 -8.10
N PHE A 96 7.48 14.88 -7.37
CA PHE A 96 8.18 15.00 -6.09
C PHE A 96 7.33 15.72 -5.04
N ILE A 97 7.61 15.40 -3.78
CA ILE A 97 7.16 16.18 -2.63
C ILE A 97 8.10 17.38 -2.50
N THR A 98 7.54 18.58 -2.57
CA THR A 98 8.29 19.85 -2.51
C THR A 98 8.09 20.52 -1.16
N LEU A 99 9.19 20.82 -0.47
CA LEU A 99 9.20 21.48 0.83
C LEU A 99 10.28 22.56 0.81
N PHE A 100 9.92 23.83 0.92
CA PHE A 100 10.91 24.90 1.01
C PHE A 100 10.80 25.67 2.33
N SER A 101 11.94 26.14 2.81
CA SER A 101 12.08 26.78 4.10
C SER A 101 11.22 28.03 4.20
N GLY A 102 10.52 28.15 5.33
CA GLY A 102 9.45 29.09 5.54
C GLY A 102 9.43 29.64 6.95
N LYS A 103 8.45 30.49 7.25
CA LYS A 103 8.15 30.91 8.62
C LYS A 103 6.67 30.72 8.92
N PRO A 104 6.27 29.61 9.57
CA PRO A 104 7.08 28.45 9.93
C PRO A 104 7.50 27.64 8.69
N SER A 105 8.55 26.82 8.77
CA SER A 105 8.82 25.83 7.72
C SER A 105 7.73 24.75 7.70
N PRO A 106 7.43 24.15 6.55
CA PRO A 106 6.61 22.93 6.50
C PRO A 106 7.26 21.80 7.29
N VAL A 107 6.43 20.92 7.84
CA VAL A 107 6.89 19.67 8.50
C VAL A 107 6.32 18.49 7.74
N VAL A 108 7.20 17.59 7.28
CA VAL A 108 6.78 16.35 6.64
C VAL A 108 7.38 15.16 7.36
N THR A 109 6.52 14.22 7.72
CA THR A 109 6.88 13.01 8.45
C THR A 109 6.46 11.78 7.66
N VAL A 110 7.39 10.86 7.43
CA VAL A 110 7.12 9.55 6.81
C VAL A 110 7.14 8.47 7.88
N TYR A 111 6.09 7.65 7.92
CA TYR A 111 5.90 6.57 8.89
C TYR A 111 6.19 5.22 8.24
N GLY A 112 7.25 4.53 8.68
CA GLY A 112 7.69 3.30 8.01
C GLY A 112 8.85 2.61 8.72
N THR A 113 9.49 1.68 8.04
CA THR A 113 10.72 0.99 8.46
C THR A 113 11.65 0.77 7.28
N ASP A 114 12.86 0.27 7.54
CA ASP A 114 13.85 -0.13 6.54
C ASP A 114 14.20 0.99 5.54
N PHE A 115 14.23 2.23 6.04
CA PHE A 115 14.44 3.42 5.22
C PHE A 115 15.80 3.42 4.52
N LYS A 116 15.79 3.78 3.24
CA LYS A 116 16.98 4.01 2.42
C LYS A 116 16.84 5.31 1.66
N LEU A 117 17.89 6.11 1.65
CA LEU A 117 18.01 7.29 0.80
C LEU A 117 18.88 6.94 -0.40
N ASP A 118 18.35 7.10 -1.62
CA ASP A 118 19.05 6.79 -2.87
C ASP A 118 19.66 5.37 -2.87
N ASN A 119 18.89 4.39 -2.38
CA ASN A 119 19.25 2.99 -2.17
C ASN A 119 20.32 2.72 -1.08
N VAL A 120 20.77 3.74 -0.35
CA VAL A 120 21.67 3.59 0.79
C VAL A 120 20.85 3.52 2.08
N PRO A 121 20.95 2.43 2.88
CA PRO A 121 20.26 2.34 4.16
C PRO A 121 20.60 3.51 5.09
N LEU A 122 19.56 4.12 5.67
CA LEU A 122 19.73 5.08 6.74
C LEU A 122 20.07 4.36 8.05
N ASP A 123 20.65 5.09 9.00
CA ASP A 123 20.82 4.59 10.36
C ASP A 123 19.45 4.21 10.94
N PRO A 124 19.25 3.01 11.52
CA PRO A 124 17.98 2.61 12.12
C PRO A 124 17.47 3.53 13.23
N SER A 125 18.35 4.36 13.82
CA SER A 125 18.02 5.37 14.82
C SER A 125 17.76 6.76 14.24
N ALA A 126 17.89 6.95 12.92
CA ALA A 126 17.64 8.23 12.27
C ALA A 126 16.18 8.65 12.40
N THR A 127 15.95 9.84 12.96
CA THR A 127 14.62 10.47 13.07
C THR A 127 14.34 11.47 11.97
N GLN A 128 15.32 11.74 11.11
CA GLN A 128 15.21 12.64 9.96
C GLN A 128 16.34 12.40 8.96
N PHE A 129 16.15 12.85 7.73
CA PHE A 129 17.20 12.96 6.71
C PHE A 129 17.10 14.30 5.97
N SER A 130 18.10 14.59 5.15
CA SER A 130 18.11 15.77 4.28
C SER A 130 18.57 15.36 2.89
N VAL A 131 18.08 16.06 1.88
CA VAL A 131 18.41 15.85 0.47
C VAL A 131 19.12 17.09 -0.07
N ASP A 132 19.73 16.97 -1.25
CA ASP A 132 20.21 18.16 -1.96
C ASP A 132 18.99 18.94 -2.48
N PRO A 133 18.88 20.26 -2.25
CA PRO A 133 17.70 21.04 -2.65
C PRO A 133 17.56 21.23 -4.17
N TYR A 134 18.57 20.84 -4.96
CA TYR A 134 18.55 20.94 -6.42
C TYR A 134 18.43 19.56 -7.10
N ASP A 135 19.15 18.57 -6.57
CA ASP A 135 19.17 17.22 -7.13
C ASP A 135 18.12 16.30 -6.47
N GLY A 136 17.63 16.65 -5.28
CA GLY A 136 16.63 15.91 -4.52
C GLY A 136 17.18 14.61 -3.93
N GLY A 137 16.27 13.70 -3.56
CA GLY A 137 16.63 12.34 -3.12
C GLY A 137 15.40 11.45 -3.01
N VAL A 138 15.59 10.15 -3.26
CA VAL A 138 14.50 9.16 -3.22
C VAL A 138 14.56 8.40 -1.91
N LEU A 139 13.48 8.50 -1.13
CA LEU A 139 13.25 7.68 0.04
C LEU A 139 12.54 6.39 -0.38
N THR A 140 13.14 5.26 0.00
CA THR A 140 12.51 3.94 -0.07
C THR A 140 12.46 3.30 1.31
N GLY A 141 11.61 2.30 1.49
CA GLY A 141 11.35 1.65 2.78
C GLY A 141 10.04 0.87 2.73
N ILE A 142 9.48 0.57 3.90
CA ILE A 142 8.22 -0.18 4.05
C ILE A 142 7.28 0.62 4.97
N TYR A 143 6.06 0.91 4.52
CA TYR A 143 5.03 1.55 5.34
C TYR A 143 4.52 0.59 6.44
N GLY A 144 3.80 1.11 7.42
CA GLY A 144 3.25 0.28 8.51
C GLY A 144 2.28 -0.83 8.06
N ASN A 145 1.68 -0.69 6.88
CA ASN A 145 0.80 -1.70 6.26
C ASN A 145 1.54 -2.72 5.38
N GLY A 146 2.87 -2.63 5.26
CA GLY A 146 3.68 -3.52 4.42
C GLY A 146 3.92 -3.04 2.99
N ASP A 147 3.26 -1.97 2.55
CA ASP A 147 3.48 -1.42 1.21
C ASP A 147 4.87 -0.80 1.08
N SER A 148 5.40 -0.82 -0.14
CA SER A 148 6.69 -0.17 -0.43
C SER A 148 6.56 1.35 -0.40
N ILE A 149 7.53 1.99 0.26
CA ILE A 149 7.73 3.44 0.17
C ILE A 149 8.55 3.73 -1.08
N TYR A 150 8.07 4.67 -1.90
CA TYR A 150 8.83 5.27 -2.99
C TYR A 150 8.44 6.74 -3.10
N LEU A 151 9.23 7.62 -2.48
CA LEU A 151 8.93 9.05 -2.41
C LEU A 151 10.15 9.86 -2.86
N TRP A 152 9.99 10.67 -3.89
CA TRP A 152 11.02 11.61 -4.30
C TRP A 152 10.81 12.96 -3.59
N PHE A 153 11.82 13.41 -2.85
CA PHE A 153 11.82 14.72 -2.20
C PHE A 153 12.69 15.72 -2.94
N LEU A 154 12.20 16.95 -3.02
CA LEU A 154 12.97 18.15 -3.33
C LEU A 154 12.79 19.12 -2.16
N SER A 155 13.84 19.30 -1.36
CA SER A 155 13.72 20.02 -0.09
C SER A 155 14.99 20.74 0.35
N ASP A 156 14.84 21.93 0.95
CA ASP A 156 15.90 22.63 1.71
C ASP A 156 15.69 22.52 3.24
N VAL A 157 14.66 21.80 3.68
CA VAL A 157 14.36 21.48 5.08
C VAL A 157 14.48 19.97 5.34
N PRO A 158 14.73 19.51 6.58
CA PRO A 158 14.78 18.09 6.88
C PRO A 158 13.42 17.42 6.70
N ILE A 159 13.45 16.15 6.28
CA ILE A 159 12.29 15.26 6.26
C ILE A 159 12.35 14.39 7.50
N TYR A 160 11.27 14.33 8.27
CA TYR A 160 11.20 13.55 9.49
C TYR A 160 10.77 12.11 9.21
N LEU A 161 11.29 11.20 10.03
CA LEU A 161 11.00 9.78 9.97
C LEU A 161 10.44 9.35 11.32
N THR A 162 9.39 8.55 11.28
CA THR A 162 8.91 7.81 12.44
C THR A 162 8.97 6.33 12.12
N THR A 163 9.85 5.61 12.82
CA THR A 163 9.90 4.15 12.70
C THR A 163 8.60 3.57 13.26
N VAL A 164 7.82 2.94 12.39
CA VAL A 164 6.70 2.10 12.80
C VAL A 164 7.10 0.65 12.57
N THR A 165 6.86 -0.19 13.56
CA THR A 165 6.91 -1.63 13.32
C THR A 165 5.75 -1.92 12.36
N PRO A 166 5.99 -2.54 11.18
CA PRO A 166 4.90 -3.05 10.37
C PRO A 166 3.97 -3.82 11.28
N ALA A 167 2.66 -3.61 11.15
CA ALA A 167 1.73 -4.48 11.87
C ALA A 167 2.17 -5.92 11.54
N PRO A 168 2.40 -6.78 12.55
CA PRO A 168 2.75 -8.16 12.26
C PRO A 168 1.72 -8.67 11.26
N GLU A 169 2.17 -9.24 10.14
CA GLU A 169 1.25 -9.81 9.14
C GLU A 169 0.23 -10.62 9.91
N MET A 170 -1.03 -10.20 9.86
CA MET A 170 -2.05 -10.85 10.65
C MET A 170 -2.26 -12.21 10.00
N THR A 171 -1.69 -13.23 10.65
CA THR A 171 -1.68 -14.57 10.10
C THR A 171 -3.04 -15.20 10.31
N MET A 172 -3.56 -15.83 9.27
CA MET A 172 -4.73 -16.68 9.35
C MET A 172 -4.34 -18.14 9.11
N THR A 173 -5.04 -19.05 9.75
CA THR A 173 -4.91 -20.48 9.46
C THR A 173 -5.68 -20.77 8.18
N ILE A 174 -5.06 -21.48 7.24
CA ILE A 174 -5.74 -21.98 6.06
C ILE A 174 -5.59 -23.49 5.96
N ASP A 175 -6.57 -24.12 5.34
CA ASP A 175 -6.53 -25.53 4.95
C ASP A 175 -6.81 -25.65 3.45
N ILE A 176 -5.83 -26.11 2.70
CA ILE A 176 -6.00 -26.41 1.28
C ILE A 176 -6.70 -27.75 1.21
N LYS A 177 -7.69 -27.93 0.31
CA LYS A 177 -8.46 -29.18 0.20
C LYS A 177 -8.89 -29.79 1.55
N PRO A 178 -9.75 -29.10 2.31
CA PRO A 178 -10.18 -29.59 3.61
C PRO A 178 -10.63 -31.06 3.62
N GLY A 179 -10.18 -31.78 4.65
CA GLY A 179 -10.35 -33.23 4.77
C GLY A 179 -9.35 -34.08 3.96
N ASN A 180 -8.33 -33.49 3.33
CA ASN A 180 -7.29 -34.20 2.60
C ASN A 180 -5.88 -33.76 2.97
N GLU A 181 -5.26 -34.36 3.98
CA GLU A 181 -3.93 -33.96 4.49
C GLU A 181 -2.80 -33.87 3.44
N GLN A 182 -2.93 -34.53 2.28
CA GLN A 182 -1.87 -34.50 1.25
C GLN A 182 -1.96 -33.30 0.31
N ASN A 183 -3.12 -32.63 0.21
CA ASN A 183 -3.28 -31.43 -0.62
C ASN A 183 -2.77 -31.60 -2.05
N ASN A 184 -3.07 -32.77 -2.62
CA ASN A 184 -2.58 -33.17 -3.94
C ASN A 184 -3.23 -32.31 -5.04
N ILE A 185 -2.47 -31.45 -5.70
CA ILE A 185 -2.96 -30.63 -6.82
C ILE A 185 -2.39 -31.16 -8.14
N ASN A 186 -3.27 -31.49 -9.07
CA ASN A 186 -2.89 -31.80 -10.45
C ASN A 186 -3.05 -30.55 -11.32
N LEU A 187 -1.96 -29.86 -11.59
CA LEU A 187 -1.94 -28.64 -12.40
C LEU A 187 -2.45 -28.84 -13.84
N LYS A 188 -2.58 -30.08 -14.32
CA LYS A 188 -3.19 -30.39 -15.63
C LYS A 188 -4.71 -30.58 -15.59
N SER A 189 -5.33 -30.47 -14.41
CA SER A 189 -6.77 -30.69 -14.25
C SER A 189 -7.56 -29.39 -14.49
N ASN A 190 -8.70 -29.48 -15.16
CA ASN A 190 -9.64 -28.36 -15.32
C ASN A 190 -10.57 -28.21 -14.10
N GLY A 191 -10.17 -28.74 -12.94
CA GLY A 191 -10.94 -28.71 -11.71
C GLY A 191 -10.72 -27.43 -10.90
N VAL A 192 -11.36 -27.39 -9.75
CA VAL A 192 -11.17 -26.34 -8.73
C VAL A 192 -10.43 -26.90 -7.52
N VAL A 193 -9.68 -26.03 -6.84
CA VAL A 193 -9.04 -26.29 -5.55
C VAL A 193 -9.82 -25.54 -4.48
N PRO A 194 -10.52 -26.24 -3.57
CA PRO A 194 -11.09 -25.60 -2.40
C PRO A 194 -9.99 -25.22 -1.40
N VAL A 195 -10.11 -24.05 -0.78
CA VAL A 195 -9.22 -23.58 0.29
C VAL A 195 -10.05 -22.87 1.34
N ALA A 196 -9.94 -23.29 2.59
CA ALA A 196 -10.63 -22.67 3.72
C ALA A 196 -9.69 -21.72 4.47
N ILE A 197 -10.22 -20.58 4.91
CA ILE A 197 -9.66 -19.82 6.03
C ILE A 197 -10.42 -20.27 7.27
N LEU A 198 -9.70 -20.82 8.25
CA LEU A 198 -10.31 -21.31 9.48
C LEU A 198 -10.53 -20.16 10.46
N THR A 199 -11.71 -20.09 11.06
CA THR A 199 -11.92 -19.27 12.25
C THR A 199 -11.21 -19.94 13.43
N THR A 200 -10.67 -19.10 14.32
CA THR A 200 -9.94 -19.55 15.51
C THR A 200 -10.21 -18.56 16.64
N ASP A 201 -9.77 -18.90 17.86
CA ASP A 201 -9.81 -17.99 19.02
C ASP A 201 -9.21 -16.59 18.75
N ASN A 202 -8.29 -16.48 17.77
CA ASN A 202 -7.57 -15.24 17.47
C ASN A 202 -7.91 -14.63 16.10
N PHE A 203 -8.76 -15.27 15.29
CA PHE A 203 -9.06 -14.82 13.94
C PHE A 203 -10.48 -15.24 13.52
N ASP A 204 -11.31 -14.28 13.11
CA ASP A 204 -12.67 -14.52 12.60
C ASP A 204 -12.68 -14.44 11.07
N ALA A 205 -12.88 -15.57 10.38
CA ALA A 205 -12.88 -15.66 8.93
C ALA A 205 -13.98 -14.82 8.26
N VAL A 206 -15.07 -14.50 8.98
CA VAL A 206 -16.15 -13.63 8.49
C VAL A 206 -15.68 -12.19 8.29
N THR A 207 -14.62 -11.78 8.99
CA THR A 207 -14.04 -10.44 8.87
C THR A 207 -13.24 -10.23 7.59
N VAL A 208 -12.89 -11.30 6.87
CA VAL A 208 -12.19 -11.22 5.57
C VAL A 208 -13.13 -10.67 4.49
N ASP A 209 -12.62 -9.78 3.64
CA ASP A 209 -13.26 -9.39 2.38
C ASP A 209 -12.93 -10.45 1.30
N PRO A 210 -13.90 -11.32 0.95
CA PRO A 210 -13.64 -12.41 0.01
C PRO A 210 -13.30 -11.93 -1.40
N ALA A 211 -13.67 -10.70 -1.78
CA ALA A 211 -13.37 -10.16 -3.11
C ALA A 211 -11.87 -9.84 -3.29
N THR A 212 -11.15 -9.68 -2.19
CA THR A 212 -9.71 -9.37 -2.19
C THR A 212 -8.83 -10.62 -2.11
N ALA A 213 -9.43 -11.80 -1.94
CA ALA A 213 -8.70 -13.04 -1.75
C ALA A 213 -7.93 -13.45 -3.01
N GLN A 214 -6.67 -13.83 -2.82
CA GLN A 214 -5.82 -14.43 -3.84
C GLN A 214 -5.13 -15.67 -3.28
N PHE A 215 -5.23 -16.79 -3.97
CA PHE A 215 -4.53 -18.03 -3.62
C PHE A 215 -3.59 -18.41 -4.74
N ALA A 216 -2.28 -18.43 -4.43
CA ALA A 216 -1.22 -18.60 -5.44
C ALA A 216 -1.46 -17.72 -6.69
N GLY A 217 -1.86 -16.45 -6.49
CA GLY A 217 -2.13 -15.49 -7.58
C GLY A 217 -3.47 -15.65 -8.31
N ALA A 218 -4.29 -16.65 -7.97
CA ALA A 218 -5.63 -16.80 -8.55
C ALA A 218 -6.70 -16.14 -7.67
N THR A 219 -7.69 -15.51 -8.30
CA THR A 219 -8.91 -15.02 -7.63
C THR A 219 -9.94 -16.16 -7.46
N PRO A 220 -10.80 -16.15 -6.43
CA PRO A 220 -11.77 -17.21 -6.24
C PRO A 220 -12.90 -17.14 -7.28
N GLU A 221 -13.32 -18.29 -7.79
CA GLU A 221 -14.52 -18.40 -8.65
C GLU A 221 -15.80 -18.23 -7.83
N ARG A 222 -15.78 -18.70 -6.58
CA ARG A 222 -16.89 -18.59 -5.62
C ARG A 222 -16.38 -18.82 -4.21
N TRP A 223 -17.16 -18.36 -3.23
CA TRP A 223 -16.92 -18.57 -1.82
C TRP A 223 -18.23 -18.78 -1.05
N LYS A 224 -18.15 -19.37 0.13
CA LYS A 224 -19.25 -19.46 1.09
C LYS A 224 -18.71 -19.51 2.52
N LEU A 225 -19.57 -19.17 3.47
CA LEU A 225 -19.35 -19.48 4.88
C LEU A 225 -19.93 -20.86 5.19
N GLU A 226 -19.14 -21.68 5.87
CA GLU A 226 -19.52 -23.03 6.32
C GLU A 226 -18.54 -23.46 7.41
N ASP A 227 -19.00 -24.26 8.37
CA ASP A 227 -18.15 -24.98 9.32
C ASP A 227 -17.41 -26.11 8.57
N VAL A 228 -16.12 -25.91 8.27
CA VAL A 228 -15.36 -26.80 7.38
C VAL A 228 -14.64 -27.90 8.16
N ASP A 229 -14.25 -27.64 9.41
CA ASP A 229 -13.55 -28.59 10.27
C ASP A 229 -14.41 -29.18 11.41
N ASP A 230 -15.72 -28.89 11.42
CA ASP A 230 -16.73 -29.37 12.35
C ASP A 230 -16.48 -28.92 13.81
N ASP A 231 -15.90 -27.73 14.02
CA ASP A 231 -15.59 -27.20 15.34
C ASP A 231 -16.71 -26.31 15.95
N GLY A 232 -17.72 -25.98 15.12
CA GLY A 232 -18.93 -25.25 15.52
C GLY A 232 -18.88 -23.75 15.25
N ASP A 233 -17.83 -23.21 14.63
CA ASP A 233 -17.82 -21.87 14.07
C ASP A 233 -17.92 -21.87 12.53
N ASN A 234 -17.93 -20.69 11.89
CA ASN A 234 -18.02 -20.62 10.43
C ASN A 234 -16.68 -20.21 9.85
N ASP A 235 -16.20 -21.01 8.90
CA ASP A 235 -15.01 -20.74 8.10
C ASP A 235 -15.36 -20.05 6.79
N MET A 236 -14.35 -19.48 6.14
CA MET A 236 -14.48 -18.95 4.78
C MET A 236 -13.91 -19.94 3.77
N LEU A 237 -14.78 -20.62 3.03
CA LEU A 237 -14.39 -21.59 2.01
C LEU A 237 -14.41 -20.99 0.60
N PHE A 238 -13.25 -20.90 -0.03
CA PHE A 238 -13.06 -20.46 -1.41
C PHE A 238 -12.91 -21.62 -2.37
N HIS A 239 -13.18 -21.37 -3.66
CA HIS A 239 -12.88 -22.29 -4.76
C HIS A 239 -12.08 -21.56 -5.84
N PHE A 240 -10.86 -22.03 -6.11
CA PHE A 240 -9.97 -21.44 -7.12
C PHE A 240 -9.83 -22.36 -8.33
N ARG A 241 -9.77 -21.82 -9.54
CA ARG A 241 -9.54 -22.61 -10.75
C ARG A 241 -8.09 -23.09 -10.76
N THR A 242 -7.88 -24.40 -10.91
CA THR A 242 -6.53 -24.99 -10.87
C THR A 242 -5.61 -24.41 -11.96
N GLN A 243 -6.16 -24.04 -13.11
CA GLN A 243 -5.40 -23.49 -14.25
C GLN A 243 -4.91 -22.06 -14.04
N GLU A 244 -5.44 -21.35 -13.04
CA GLU A 244 -5.07 -19.97 -12.73
C GLU A 244 -4.03 -19.89 -11.60
N LEU A 245 -3.75 -21.01 -10.93
CA LEU A 245 -2.77 -21.08 -9.86
C LEU A 245 -1.36 -20.91 -10.40
N ASN A 246 -0.64 -19.94 -9.86
CA ASN A 246 0.78 -19.75 -10.08
C ASN A 246 1.60 -20.71 -9.20
N LEU A 247 1.55 -21.99 -9.55
CA LEU A 247 2.31 -23.09 -8.93
C LEU A 247 3.05 -23.88 -10.00
N ASP A 248 4.18 -24.49 -9.63
CA ASP A 248 4.98 -25.35 -10.50
C ASP A 248 5.15 -26.75 -9.90
N GLN A 249 5.88 -27.66 -10.57
CA GLN A 249 6.07 -29.04 -10.08
C GLN A 249 6.88 -29.14 -8.77
N ASP A 250 7.61 -28.09 -8.41
CA ASP A 250 8.51 -28.06 -7.25
C ASP A 250 7.86 -27.38 -6.03
N SER A 251 6.64 -26.84 -6.20
CA SER A 251 5.88 -26.17 -5.16
C SER A 251 5.50 -27.14 -4.04
N THR A 252 5.84 -26.77 -2.79
CA THR A 252 5.57 -27.57 -1.57
C THR A 252 4.66 -26.86 -0.56
N LYS A 253 4.38 -25.57 -0.81
CA LYS A 253 3.48 -24.73 -0.03
C LYS A 253 2.75 -23.79 -0.97
N ALA A 254 1.57 -23.34 -0.58
CA ALA A 254 0.83 -22.30 -1.27
C ALA A 254 0.22 -21.34 -0.26
N THR A 255 0.16 -20.06 -0.63
CA THR A 255 -0.26 -18.96 0.23
C THR A 255 -1.57 -18.37 -0.26
N LEU A 256 -2.47 -18.10 0.67
CA LEU A 256 -3.67 -17.29 0.47
C LEU A 256 -3.44 -15.93 1.13
N THR A 257 -3.69 -14.85 0.40
CA THR A 257 -3.71 -13.48 0.92
C THR A 257 -5.09 -12.88 0.75
N ALA A 258 -5.53 -12.05 1.69
CA ALA A 258 -6.77 -11.29 1.57
C ALA A 258 -6.67 -10.00 2.40
N GLN A 259 -7.67 -9.14 2.30
CA GLN A 259 -7.83 -7.98 3.17
C GLN A 259 -8.99 -8.20 4.14
N LEU A 260 -8.90 -7.60 5.32
CA LEU A 260 -10.03 -7.51 6.24
C LEU A 260 -11.02 -6.45 5.74
N LYS A 261 -12.32 -6.75 5.88
CA LYS A 261 -13.40 -5.78 5.68
C LYS A 261 -13.13 -4.57 6.56
N SER A 262 -13.34 -3.38 6.00
CA SER A 262 -13.26 -2.14 6.78
C SER A 262 -14.32 -2.16 7.87
N GLN A 263 -13.89 -2.39 9.11
CA GLN A 263 -14.77 -2.34 10.27
C GLN A 263 -14.49 -1.04 11.03
N ILE A 264 -15.32 -0.02 10.81
CA ILE A 264 -15.42 1.09 11.79
C ILE A 264 -16.20 0.54 12.99
N THR A 265 -15.53 -0.19 13.87
CA THR A 265 -16.14 -0.65 15.13
C THR A 265 -15.60 0.23 16.26
N ALA A 266 -16.45 1.14 16.74
CA ALA A 266 -16.14 2.18 17.74
C ALA A 266 -15.77 1.67 19.16
N ARG A 267 -15.37 0.40 19.34
CA ARG A 267 -15.14 -0.22 20.67
C ARG A 267 -14.06 -1.31 20.72
N SER A 268 -12.98 -1.19 19.95
CA SER A 268 -11.76 -1.95 20.21
C SER A 268 -10.57 -1.01 20.28
N THR A 269 -9.70 -1.20 21.27
CA THR A 269 -8.41 -0.51 21.40
C THR A 269 -7.39 -0.98 20.36
N GLN A 270 -7.77 -1.89 19.47
CA GLN A 270 -7.00 -2.32 18.31
C GLN A 270 -7.82 -1.97 17.06
N GLN A 271 -7.52 -0.80 16.48
CA GLN A 271 -8.15 -0.33 15.26
C GLN A 271 -7.66 -1.21 14.10
N VAL A 272 -8.48 -2.17 13.68
CA VAL A 272 -8.27 -2.88 12.42
C VAL A 272 -8.67 -1.91 11.31
N ILE A 273 -7.67 -1.24 10.73
CA ILE A 273 -7.86 -0.32 9.62
C ILE A 273 -8.24 -1.17 8.39
N GLY A 274 -9.35 -0.84 7.72
CA GLY A 274 -9.72 -1.48 6.47
C GLY A 274 -8.55 -1.48 5.48
N GLY A 275 -8.35 -2.62 4.78
CA GLY A 275 -7.18 -2.82 3.93
C GLY A 275 -5.98 -3.48 4.62
N THR A 276 -6.11 -3.90 5.90
CA THR A 276 -5.11 -4.77 6.54
C THR A 276 -5.01 -6.08 5.78
N ILE A 277 -3.81 -6.38 5.26
CA ILE A 277 -3.53 -7.62 4.54
C ILE A 277 -3.31 -8.74 5.58
N VAL A 278 -4.02 -9.85 5.37
CA VAL A 278 -3.87 -11.11 6.11
C VAL A 278 -3.33 -12.17 5.17
N SER A 279 -2.48 -13.06 5.70
CA SER A 279 -1.86 -14.13 4.92
C SER A 279 -1.90 -15.45 5.68
N GLY A 280 -2.07 -16.56 4.95
CA GLY A 280 -2.05 -17.90 5.49
C GLY A 280 -1.37 -18.84 4.50
N THR A 281 -0.60 -19.81 5.00
CA THR A 281 0.13 -20.76 4.14
C THR A 281 -0.05 -22.17 4.63
N ASP A 282 -0.32 -23.07 3.69
CA ASP A 282 -0.43 -24.50 3.94
C ASP A 282 0.39 -25.31 2.92
N LYS A 283 0.68 -26.56 3.24
CA LYS A 283 1.47 -27.48 2.41
C LYS A 283 0.65 -27.97 1.24
N VAL A 284 1.32 -28.20 0.11
CA VAL A 284 0.74 -28.81 -1.08
C VAL A 284 1.66 -29.87 -1.65
N GLN A 285 1.07 -30.82 -2.36
CA GLN A 285 1.80 -31.79 -3.16
C GLN A 285 1.37 -31.70 -4.62
N ILE A 286 2.29 -31.29 -5.50
CA ILE A 286 1.99 -31.23 -6.93
C ILE A 286 2.17 -32.60 -7.56
N ILE A 287 1.11 -33.11 -8.18
CA ILE A 287 1.09 -34.44 -8.80
C ILE A 287 0.95 -34.33 -10.32
N SER A 288 1.76 -35.12 -11.02
CA SER A 288 1.52 -35.40 -12.43
C SER A 288 0.42 -36.47 -12.54
N SER A 289 -0.54 -36.28 -13.45
CA SER A 289 -1.60 -37.28 -13.69
C SER A 289 -0.98 -38.67 -13.91
N LYS A 290 -1.34 -39.66 -13.08
CA LYS A 290 -1.04 -41.07 -13.38
C LYS A 290 -1.63 -41.39 -14.76
N LYS A 291 -0.81 -41.88 -15.70
CA LYS A 291 -1.32 -42.51 -16.93
C LYS A 291 -2.30 -43.61 -16.49
N SER A 292 -3.56 -43.47 -16.86
CA SER A 292 -4.50 -44.60 -16.84
C SER A 292 -3.88 -45.68 -17.73
N LYS A 293 -3.42 -46.78 -17.12
CA LYS A 293 -3.14 -48.01 -17.87
C LYS A 293 -4.51 -48.53 -18.31
N LYS A 294 -4.84 -48.30 -19.59
CA LYS A 294 -5.77 -49.16 -20.31
C LYS A 294 -5.19 -50.55 -20.46
#